data_AF-A0A842T2H5-F1
#
_entry.id   AF-A0A842T2H5-F1
#
_cell.length_a   1.000
_cell.length_b   1.000
_cell.length_c   1.000
_cell.angle_alpha   90.00
_cell.angle_beta   90.00
_cell.angle_gamma   90.00
#
_symmetry.space_group_name_H-M   'P 1'
#
loop_
_entity.id
_entity.type
_entity.pdbx_description
1 polymer ?
#
loop_
_entity_poly.entity_id
_entity_poly.type
_entity_poly.pdbx_seq_one_letter_code
_entity_poly.pdbx_strand_id
1 'polypeptide(L)'
;MEKKIKYPIILLVAIVSFSFLVYFVYFDFNPKNPDTNPNYDKIPFGYYQDLDMANYYIYNITDFGNSSVWNPFPKETGDNETLWSTNSGGQIRIKFSGFFEPSEELNKYNLLDEKKIPHIDIQILKNKSSSLILNETVTNTSNIQGSKNLNIGFNTFRAGFLIPYTNISYIKNLVYNANATNSNCSGIVNIEETYNFIFIGFTQTNAENPNANLTSLMTYDKHTGLLVRFYSQLDDFMLDMSLINYSFDFNHEFQYKVLEFESNLNLTNWYSNFSYGLFKSNPNGRIDIQFIDYYEKNVNDSSVFQRPIPHLDISFVENKSGMGYEDYEIGLLRTNGSLSNFSSTELAHSMNVGYRDFNSGFLLPTTNISEIIVFVNKQNQSGEWEAEIEIIETNLSIHLDFKKVDQTKNISLIYDKHTGLLQYVCVNSTVNPNIELNISYYNPLISLKNLTLIIVHQSSDTDIWANFSLYIGEETVYDALIKWCEVSFDDYGLMGYLITGIDGDNGDWRYSINDQYVGVAANKAKLNNNDIIKWWRGGY
;
A
#
# COMPACT_ATOMS: atom_id res chain seq x y z
N MET A 1 0.93 86.25 -15.41
CA MET A 1 1.56 85.25 -16.30
C MET A 1 1.94 84.06 -15.41
N GLU A 2 0.99 83.26 -14.93
CA GLU A 2 1.27 82.38 -13.77
C GLU A 2 0.29 81.19 -13.61
N LYS A 3 -0.01 80.46 -14.69
CA LYS A 3 -0.88 79.26 -14.63
C LYS A 3 -0.43 78.07 -15.49
N LYS A 4 0.86 77.95 -15.86
CA LYS A 4 1.33 76.87 -16.75
C LYS A 4 2.24 75.80 -16.12
N ILE A 5 2.47 75.82 -14.80
CA ILE A 5 3.41 74.88 -14.14
C ILE A 5 2.71 73.67 -13.48
N LYS A 6 1.37 73.65 -13.36
CA LYS A 6 0.67 72.58 -12.62
C LYS A 6 0.62 71.23 -13.32
N TYR A 7 0.48 71.20 -14.65
CA TYR A 7 0.36 69.96 -15.42
C TYR A 7 1.63 69.09 -15.48
N PRO A 8 2.85 69.64 -15.67
CA PRO A 8 4.05 68.79 -15.70
C PRO A 8 4.35 68.15 -14.34
N ILE A 9 4.01 68.80 -13.23
CA ILE A 9 4.21 68.24 -11.89
C ILE A 9 3.27 67.06 -11.64
N ILE A 10 1.99 67.18 -12.03
CA ILE A 10 1.01 66.10 -11.87
C ILE A 10 1.39 64.88 -12.73
N LEU A 11 1.87 65.12 -13.95
CA LEU A 11 2.32 64.04 -14.85
C LEU A 11 3.56 63.33 -14.27
N LEU A 12 4.51 64.07 -13.71
CA LEU A 12 5.70 63.50 -13.08
C LEU A 12 5.34 62.64 -11.87
N VAL A 13 4.43 63.10 -11.01
CA VAL A 13 3.95 62.33 -9.86
C VAL A 13 3.26 61.04 -10.32
N ALA A 14 2.41 61.10 -11.35
CA ALA A 14 1.75 59.92 -11.89
C ALA A 14 2.74 58.87 -12.44
N ILE A 15 3.79 59.32 -13.15
CA ILE A 15 4.83 58.42 -13.69
C ILE A 15 5.64 57.78 -12.56
N VAL A 16 5.98 58.55 -11.52
CA VAL A 16 6.72 58.03 -10.36
C VAL A 16 5.86 57.03 -9.59
N SER A 17 4.59 57.33 -9.32
CA SER A 17 3.66 56.41 -8.66
C SER A 17 3.43 55.14 -9.46
N PHE A 18 3.30 55.23 -10.79
CA PHE A 18 3.12 54.06 -11.65
C PHE A 18 4.39 53.20 -11.71
N SER A 19 5.56 53.82 -11.80
CA SER A 19 6.86 53.11 -11.74
C SER A 19 7.06 52.40 -10.40
N PHE A 20 6.64 53.02 -9.30
CA PHE A 20 6.68 52.41 -7.97
C PHE A 20 5.72 51.23 -7.84
N LEU A 21 4.52 51.34 -8.43
CA LEU A 21 3.54 50.25 -8.46
C LEU A 21 4.04 49.07 -9.29
N VAL A 22 4.62 49.32 -10.47
CA VAL A 22 5.20 48.27 -11.32
C VAL A 22 6.40 47.63 -10.63
N TYR A 23 7.24 48.42 -9.95
CA TYR A 23 8.36 47.89 -9.15
C TYR A 23 7.86 47.01 -7.99
N PHE A 24 6.86 47.45 -7.23
CA PHE A 24 6.26 46.65 -6.15
C PHE A 24 5.64 45.35 -6.68
N VAL A 25 4.85 45.41 -7.76
CA VAL A 25 4.24 44.21 -8.35
C VAL A 25 5.29 43.25 -8.90
N TYR A 26 6.40 43.75 -9.44
CA TYR A 26 7.45 42.90 -10.01
C TYR A 26 8.41 42.33 -8.96
N PHE A 27 8.63 43.02 -7.83
CA PHE A 27 9.59 42.60 -6.81
C PHE A 27 8.96 41.98 -5.55
N ASP A 28 7.73 42.32 -5.15
CA ASP A 28 7.08 41.67 -3.99
C ASP A 28 6.44 40.32 -4.35
N PHE A 29 6.10 40.07 -5.63
CA PHE A 29 5.60 38.77 -6.09
C PHE A 29 6.70 37.84 -6.61
N ASN A 30 7.95 38.28 -6.58
CA ASN A 30 9.08 37.44 -6.93
C ASN A 30 9.95 37.31 -5.68
N PRO A 31 9.59 36.43 -4.72
CA PRO A 31 10.47 36.15 -3.60
C PRO A 31 11.81 35.76 -4.22
N LYS A 32 12.85 36.54 -3.91
CA LYS A 32 14.23 36.20 -4.24
C LYS A 32 14.60 34.97 -3.42
N ASN A 33 14.15 33.80 -3.85
CA ASN A 33 14.89 32.58 -3.60
C ASN A 33 16.02 32.55 -4.64
N PRO A 34 17.29 32.50 -4.22
CA PRO A 34 18.39 32.30 -5.12
C PRO A 34 18.45 30.82 -5.50
N ASP A 35 17.43 30.31 -6.17
CA ASP A 35 17.51 29.05 -6.92
C ASP A 35 16.47 29.01 -8.05
N THR A 36 17.00 29.26 -9.24
CA THR A 36 16.59 28.68 -10.54
C THR A 36 15.17 28.92 -11.06
N ASN A 37 15.12 29.62 -12.19
CA ASN A 37 14.18 29.46 -13.30
C ASN A 37 13.34 28.17 -13.20
N PRO A 38 11.98 28.21 -13.17
CA PRO A 38 11.17 27.00 -13.24
C PRO A 38 11.29 26.42 -14.65
N ASN A 39 12.42 25.76 -14.93
CA ASN A 39 12.38 24.64 -15.83
C ASN A 39 11.43 23.66 -15.15
N TYR A 40 10.29 23.41 -15.79
CA TYR A 40 9.58 22.15 -15.62
C TYR A 40 10.55 21.04 -16.05
N ASP A 41 11.53 20.76 -15.19
CA ASP A 41 12.40 19.63 -15.34
C ASP A 41 11.49 18.42 -15.46
N LYS A 42 11.80 17.57 -16.43
CA LYS A 42 11.10 16.29 -16.60
C LYS A 42 11.07 15.61 -15.23
N ILE A 43 9.88 15.14 -14.86
CA ILE A 43 9.68 14.36 -13.64
C ILE A 43 10.74 13.25 -13.61
N PRO A 44 11.56 13.13 -12.54
CA PRO A 44 12.63 12.14 -12.52
C PRO A 44 12.07 10.72 -12.68
N PHE A 45 12.84 9.82 -13.29
CA PHE A 45 12.38 8.47 -13.67
C PHE A 45 11.85 7.64 -12.49
N GLY A 46 12.32 7.88 -11.25
CA GLY A 46 11.82 7.21 -10.05
C GLY A 46 10.39 7.60 -9.64
N TYR A 47 9.86 8.70 -10.19
CA TYR A 47 8.52 9.23 -9.91
C TYR A 47 7.57 9.03 -11.09
N TYR A 48 6.27 9.02 -10.79
CA TYR A 48 5.24 8.80 -11.79
C TYR A 48 5.22 9.94 -12.82
N GLN A 49 5.35 9.59 -14.10
CA GLN A 49 5.63 10.55 -15.17
C GLN A 49 4.43 11.42 -15.54
N ASP A 50 3.21 11.02 -15.14
CA ASP A 50 1.96 11.73 -15.42
C ASP A 50 1.36 12.36 -14.15
N LEU A 51 2.18 12.69 -13.15
CA LEU A 51 1.71 13.45 -11.98
C LEU A 51 1.08 14.78 -12.40
N ASP A 52 -0.04 15.13 -11.76
CA ASP A 52 -0.72 16.39 -11.99
C ASP A 52 0.02 17.53 -11.26
N MET A 53 0.92 18.18 -11.99
CA MET A 53 1.66 19.36 -11.52
C MET A 53 0.83 20.66 -11.58
N ALA A 54 -0.35 20.63 -12.20
CA ALA A 54 -1.15 21.83 -12.46
C ALA A 54 -2.15 22.12 -11.34
N ASN A 55 -2.77 21.08 -10.79
CA ASN A 55 -3.83 21.18 -9.78
C ASN A 55 -3.34 20.90 -8.35
N TYR A 56 -4.24 21.15 -7.40
CA TYR A 56 -4.02 20.81 -5.99
C TYR A 56 -4.47 19.38 -5.71
N TYR A 57 -3.67 18.64 -4.96
CA TYR A 57 -4.10 17.47 -4.21
C TYR A 57 -4.68 17.94 -2.87
N ILE A 58 -5.91 17.55 -2.58
CA ILE A 58 -6.70 18.10 -1.47
C ILE A 58 -6.85 17.03 -0.40
N TYR A 59 -6.23 17.27 0.76
CA TYR A 59 -6.34 16.42 1.93
C TYR A 59 -7.38 17.01 2.87
N ASN A 60 -8.44 16.24 3.15
CA ASN A 60 -9.42 16.60 4.15
C ASN A 60 -8.93 16.17 5.54
N ILE A 61 -9.06 17.06 6.52
CA ILE A 61 -8.64 16.80 7.89
C ILE A 61 -9.79 16.19 8.67
N THR A 62 -9.60 14.97 9.14
CA THR A 62 -10.57 14.31 10.02
C THR A 62 -10.38 14.77 11.45
N ASP A 63 -9.12 14.83 11.90
CA ASP A 63 -8.77 15.24 13.25
C ASP A 63 -7.44 16.01 13.30
N PHE A 64 -7.34 16.94 14.24
CA PHE A 64 -6.16 17.77 14.44
C PHE A 64 -6.07 18.19 15.90
N GLY A 65 -4.88 18.02 16.49
CA GLY A 65 -4.60 18.42 17.86
C GLY A 65 -4.38 19.94 17.99
N ASN A 66 -3.17 20.33 18.36
CA ASN A 66 -2.81 21.72 18.59
C ASN A 66 -2.07 22.37 17.40
N SER A 67 -1.99 23.70 17.42
CA SER A 67 -1.16 24.45 16.47
C SER A 67 0.29 23.97 16.51
N SER A 68 0.95 23.97 15.36
CA SER A 68 2.35 23.57 15.24
C SER A 68 3.17 24.70 14.61
N VAL A 69 4.48 24.63 14.80
CA VAL A 69 5.43 25.60 14.26
C VAL A 69 5.94 25.07 12.92
N TRP A 70 5.83 25.89 11.88
CA TRP A 70 6.53 25.67 10.63
C TRP A 70 7.96 26.19 10.76
N ASN A 71 8.91 25.26 10.72
CA ASN A 71 10.34 25.53 10.73
C ASN A 71 10.86 25.54 9.29
N PRO A 72 11.26 26.72 8.75
CA PRO A 72 11.96 26.80 7.49
C PRO A 72 13.29 26.04 7.60
N PHE A 73 13.57 25.19 6.60
CA PHE A 73 14.75 24.33 6.59
C PHE A 73 15.32 24.20 5.16
N PRO A 74 16.62 24.46 4.94
CA PRO A 74 17.61 24.95 5.91
C PRO A 74 17.23 26.34 6.45
N LYS A 75 17.60 26.63 7.71
CA LYS A 75 17.22 27.91 8.35
C LYS A 75 18.14 29.00 7.81
N GLU A 76 17.71 29.74 6.80
CA GLU A 76 18.46 30.92 6.37
C GLU A 76 18.37 32.03 7.44
N THR A 77 19.40 32.86 7.52
CA THR A 77 19.44 33.97 8.47
C THR A 77 18.33 34.97 8.17
N GLY A 78 17.24 34.91 8.94
CA GLY A 78 16.10 35.84 8.82
C GLY A 78 14.74 35.16 8.65
N ASP A 79 14.70 33.85 8.43
CA ASP A 79 13.42 33.15 8.29
C ASP A 79 12.74 33.00 9.66
N ASN A 80 11.52 33.53 9.75
CA ASN A 80 10.71 33.46 10.95
C ASN A 80 9.89 32.18 10.97
N GLU A 81 9.88 31.53 12.13
CA GLU A 81 8.97 30.44 12.44
C GLU A 81 7.53 30.93 12.37
N THR A 82 6.68 30.25 11.60
CA THR A 82 5.25 30.60 11.51
C THR A 82 4.39 29.56 12.22
N LEU A 83 3.41 30.01 12.98
CA LEU A 83 2.44 29.12 13.62
C LEU A 83 1.35 28.77 12.63
N TRP A 84 1.20 27.49 12.33
CA TRP A 84 0.11 26.98 11.52
C TRP A 84 -0.86 26.15 12.35
N SER A 85 -2.12 26.16 11.93
CA SER A 85 -3.13 25.25 12.47
C SER A 85 -4.21 24.97 11.45
N THR A 86 -4.92 23.89 11.68
CA THR A 86 -6.17 23.53 11.01
C THR A 86 -7.16 23.02 12.06
N ASN A 87 -8.22 22.32 11.65
CA ASN A 87 -9.17 21.62 12.52
C ASN A 87 -9.94 20.56 11.73
N SER A 88 -10.76 19.77 12.42
CA SER A 88 -11.66 18.80 11.77
C SER A 88 -12.57 19.48 10.72
N GLY A 89 -12.63 18.88 9.52
CA GLY A 89 -13.27 19.42 8.33
C GLY A 89 -12.48 20.52 7.62
N GLY A 90 -11.30 20.89 8.12
CA GLY A 90 -10.33 21.73 7.43
C GLY A 90 -9.63 20.98 6.29
N GLN A 91 -8.69 21.66 5.61
CA GLN A 91 -7.96 21.07 4.49
C GLN A 91 -6.48 21.42 4.50
N ILE A 92 -5.66 20.49 4.01
CA ILE A 92 -4.31 20.77 3.54
C ILE A 92 -4.33 20.55 2.03
N ARG A 93 -3.91 21.53 1.24
CA ARG A 93 -3.84 21.43 -0.21
C ARG A 93 -2.39 21.53 -0.63
N ILE A 94 -1.92 20.56 -1.39
CA ILE A 94 -0.55 20.56 -1.93
C ILE A 94 -0.59 20.71 -3.44
N LYS A 95 0.37 21.41 -4.01
CA LYS A 95 0.59 21.46 -5.45
C LYS A 95 2.08 21.24 -5.70
N PHE A 96 2.44 20.30 -6.57
CA PHE A 96 3.83 20.12 -6.94
C PHE A 96 4.28 21.25 -7.85
N SER A 97 5.34 21.95 -7.44
CA SER A 97 5.91 23.08 -8.17
C SER A 97 7.12 22.70 -9.02
N GLY A 98 7.72 21.53 -8.77
CA GLY A 98 8.83 21.01 -9.57
C GLY A 98 9.65 19.94 -8.84
N PHE A 99 10.81 19.62 -9.41
CA PHE A 99 11.80 18.70 -8.82
C PHE A 99 13.18 19.35 -8.86
N PHE A 100 13.85 19.42 -7.71
CA PHE A 100 15.10 20.17 -7.57
C PHE A 100 16.17 19.32 -6.88
N GLU A 101 17.44 19.59 -7.19
CA GLU A 101 18.54 18.95 -6.48
C GLU A 101 18.55 19.45 -5.02
N PRO A 102 18.54 18.56 -4.02
CA PRO A 102 18.56 18.98 -2.63
C PRO A 102 19.88 19.69 -2.32
N SER A 103 19.84 20.73 -1.49
CA SER A 103 21.04 21.30 -0.90
C SER A 103 21.79 20.24 -0.07
N GLU A 104 23.10 20.42 0.13
CA GLU A 104 23.92 19.47 0.91
C GLU A 104 23.35 19.20 2.30
N GLU A 105 22.72 20.20 2.93
CA GLU A 105 22.09 20.05 4.24
C GLU A 105 20.80 19.24 4.17
N LEU A 106 19.97 19.47 3.15
CA LEU A 106 18.72 18.74 2.94
C LEU A 106 18.98 17.30 2.52
N ASN A 107 20.07 17.05 1.79
CA ASN A 107 20.45 15.73 1.32
C ASN A 107 20.74 14.76 2.49
N LYS A 108 21.10 15.25 3.68
CA LYS A 108 21.24 14.44 4.91
C LYS A 108 19.93 13.77 5.34
N TYR A 109 18.79 14.30 4.90
CA TYR A 109 17.45 13.80 5.19
C TYR A 109 16.81 13.12 3.97
N ASN A 110 17.50 13.10 2.83
CA ASN A 110 17.06 12.47 1.60
C ASN A 110 17.39 10.97 1.61
N LEU A 111 16.65 10.20 2.39
CA LEU A 111 16.87 8.75 2.46
C LEU A 111 16.46 8.01 1.18
N LEU A 112 15.69 8.65 0.31
CA LEU A 112 15.22 8.04 -0.93
C LEU A 112 16.33 7.95 -1.99
N ASP A 113 17.52 8.52 -1.72
CA ASP A 113 18.70 8.59 -2.61
C ASP A 113 18.36 9.15 -4.01
N GLU A 114 17.31 9.95 -4.07
CA GLU A 114 16.85 10.58 -5.30
C GLU A 114 17.69 11.82 -5.57
N LYS A 115 18.25 11.91 -6.78
CA LYS A 115 19.05 13.08 -7.20
C LYS A 115 18.24 14.38 -7.19
N LYS A 116 16.92 14.27 -7.39
CA LYS A 116 16.00 15.41 -7.36
C LYS A 116 14.81 15.08 -6.49
N ILE A 117 14.45 15.99 -5.61
CA ILE A 117 13.34 15.86 -4.69
C ILE A 117 12.16 16.73 -5.13
N PRO A 118 10.91 16.31 -4.85
CA PRO A 118 9.74 17.11 -5.20
C PRO A 118 9.70 18.39 -4.35
N HIS A 119 9.33 19.50 -4.97
CA HIS A 119 8.95 20.73 -4.28
C HIS A 119 7.44 20.94 -4.40
N ILE A 120 6.87 21.52 -3.35
CA ILE A 120 5.45 21.69 -3.17
C ILE A 120 5.11 23.09 -2.67
N ASP A 121 3.95 23.57 -3.08
CA ASP A 121 3.23 24.66 -2.44
C ASP A 121 2.13 24.06 -1.56
N ILE A 122 1.98 24.57 -0.35
CA ILE A 122 1.05 24.06 0.66
C ILE A 122 0.12 25.19 1.09
N GLN A 123 -1.19 24.94 1.02
CA GLN A 123 -2.21 25.79 1.63
C GLN A 123 -2.87 25.05 2.80
N ILE A 124 -2.95 25.70 3.95
CA ILE A 124 -3.58 25.16 5.15
C ILE A 124 -4.86 25.97 5.40
N LEU A 125 -6.00 25.30 5.35
CA LEU A 125 -7.32 25.91 5.49
C LEU A 125 -8.03 25.37 6.74
N LYS A 126 -8.62 26.29 7.51
CA LYS A 126 -9.46 25.98 8.67
C LYS A 126 -10.92 25.96 8.27
N ASN A 127 -11.67 25.04 8.84
CA ASN A 127 -13.12 25.06 8.80
C ASN A 127 -13.67 26.01 9.87
N LYS A 128 -14.37 27.05 9.44
CA LYS A 128 -15.11 27.96 10.32
C LYS A 128 -16.57 27.95 9.88
N SER A 129 -17.43 27.29 10.66
CA SER A 129 -18.87 27.21 10.40
C SER A 129 -19.19 26.71 8.98
N SER A 130 -18.57 25.60 8.57
CA SER A 130 -18.72 24.97 7.26
C SER A 130 -18.16 25.78 6.08
N SER A 131 -17.37 26.83 6.36
CA SER A 131 -16.61 27.58 5.35
C SER A 131 -15.12 27.38 5.55
N LEU A 132 -14.42 27.04 4.47
CA LEU A 132 -12.97 26.91 4.48
C LEU A 132 -12.30 28.29 4.36
N ILE A 133 -11.47 28.63 5.33
CA ILE A 133 -10.72 29.89 5.38
C ILE A 133 -9.24 29.58 5.32
N LEU A 134 -8.53 30.20 4.38
CA LEU A 134 -7.08 30.09 4.28
C LEU A 134 -6.44 30.64 5.57
N ASN A 135 -5.63 29.80 6.21
CA ASN A 135 -4.92 30.14 7.44
C ASN A 135 -3.42 30.37 7.19
N GLU A 136 -2.80 29.54 6.36
CA GLU A 136 -1.37 29.65 6.05
C GLU A 136 -1.09 29.22 4.60
N THR A 137 -0.05 29.78 4.00
CA THR A 137 0.49 29.36 2.70
C THR A 137 2.00 29.27 2.77
N VAL A 138 2.53 28.08 2.48
CA VAL A 138 3.97 27.84 2.33
C VAL A 138 4.22 27.58 0.86
N THR A 139 5.17 28.27 0.25
CA THR A 139 5.49 28.12 -1.18
C THR A 139 6.89 27.56 -1.37
N ASN A 140 7.07 26.78 -2.43
CA ASN A 140 8.35 26.22 -2.86
C ASN A 140 9.12 25.50 -1.74
N THR A 141 8.41 24.73 -0.93
CA THR A 141 9.02 23.92 0.13
C THR A 141 9.30 22.51 -0.39
N SER A 142 10.41 21.92 0.03
CA SER A 142 10.70 20.54 -0.38
C SER A 142 9.73 19.54 0.28
N ASN A 143 9.51 18.40 -0.38
CA ASN A 143 8.71 17.30 0.15
C ASN A 143 9.23 16.80 1.52
N ILE A 144 10.54 16.79 1.70
CA ILE A 144 11.22 16.43 2.97
C ILE A 144 10.93 17.47 4.06
N GLN A 145 10.99 18.76 3.72
CA GLN A 145 10.68 19.83 4.68
C GLN A 145 9.19 19.81 5.06
N GLY A 146 8.30 19.57 4.10
CA GLY A 146 6.88 19.35 4.37
C GLY A 146 6.65 18.16 5.29
N SER A 147 7.31 17.03 5.01
CA SER A 147 7.31 15.84 5.86
C SER A 147 7.72 16.15 7.30
N LYS A 148 8.82 16.87 7.49
CA LYS A 148 9.32 17.23 8.83
C LYS A 148 8.32 18.09 9.59
N ASN A 149 7.77 19.13 8.96
CA ASN A 149 6.88 20.08 9.62
C ASN A 149 5.48 19.53 9.92
N LEU A 150 5.04 18.54 9.14
CA LEU A 150 3.76 17.86 9.33
C LEU A 150 3.92 16.51 10.04
N ASN A 151 5.13 16.15 10.46
CA ASN A 151 5.50 14.86 11.04
C ASN A 151 5.12 13.63 10.18
N ILE A 152 5.16 13.75 8.85
CA ILE A 152 4.85 12.65 7.92
C ILE A 152 6.05 11.70 7.84
N GLY A 153 6.05 10.65 8.66
CA GLY A 153 7.12 9.67 8.78
C GLY A 153 7.63 9.53 10.21
N PHE A 154 8.81 8.94 10.37
CA PHE A 154 9.40 8.66 11.68
C PHE A 154 10.92 8.56 11.57
N ASN A 155 11.64 8.80 12.68
CA ASN A 155 13.11 8.79 12.71
C ASN A 155 13.71 9.56 11.52
N THR A 156 14.52 8.87 10.72
CA THR A 156 15.15 9.37 9.50
C THR A 156 14.26 9.16 8.25
N PHE A 157 13.22 8.32 8.32
CA PHE A 157 12.27 8.09 7.23
C PHE A 157 11.27 9.24 7.11
N ARG A 158 11.53 10.15 6.17
CA ARG A 158 10.77 11.39 5.92
C ARG A 158 10.16 11.38 4.52
N ALA A 159 9.13 10.55 4.34
CA ALA A 159 8.57 10.24 3.03
C ALA A 159 7.70 11.37 2.42
N GLY A 160 7.04 12.18 3.25
CA GLY A 160 6.25 13.32 2.78
C GLY A 160 5.01 12.92 1.98
N PHE A 161 4.65 13.73 0.99
CA PHE A 161 3.45 13.55 0.18
C PHE A 161 3.66 12.70 -1.08
N LEU A 162 4.92 12.47 -1.46
CA LEU A 162 5.27 11.73 -2.67
C LEU A 162 6.53 10.90 -2.44
N ILE A 163 6.43 9.60 -2.72
CA ILE A 163 7.55 8.66 -2.74
C ILE A 163 7.85 8.18 -4.17
N PRO A 164 9.08 7.72 -4.47
CA PRO A 164 9.35 7.00 -5.70
C PRO A 164 8.45 5.76 -5.83
N TYR A 165 7.98 5.46 -7.03
CA TYR A 165 7.03 4.36 -7.26
C TYR A 165 7.69 3.10 -7.84
N THR A 166 8.91 3.24 -8.39
CA THR A 166 9.55 2.19 -9.19
C THR A 166 10.20 1.07 -8.38
N ASN A 167 10.47 1.26 -7.08
CA ASN A 167 11.17 0.25 -6.27
C ASN A 167 10.63 0.19 -4.82
N ILE A 168 9.46 -0.42 -4.68
CA ILE A 168 8.81 -0.62 -3.38
C ILE A 168 9.69 -1.41 -2.41
N SER A 169 10.40 -2.45 -2.87
CA SER A 169 11.32 -3.23 -2.01
C SER A 169 12.43 -2.37 -1.40
N TYR A 170 12.99 -1.43 -2.17
CA TYR A 170 13.97 -0.48 -1.65
C TYR A 170 13.37 0.43 -0.58
N ILE A 171 12.14 0.91 -0.78
CA ILE A 171 11.43 1.71 0.23
C ILE A 171 11.24 0.92 1.52
N LYS A 172 10.84 -0.35 1.44
CA LYS A 172 10.73 -1.23 2.63
C LYS A 172 12.05 -1.31 3.39
N ASN A 173 13.16 -1.51 2.68
CA ASN A 173 14.49 -1.55 3.30
C ASN A 173 14.84 -0.21 3.99
N LEU A 174 14.51 0.93 3.39
CA LEU A 174 14.72 2.24 4.02
C LEU A 174 13.91 2.41 5.31
N VAL A 175 12.66 1.94 5.33
CA VAL A 175 11.80 1.96 6.53
C VAL A 175 12.43 1.15 7.66
N TYR A 176 12.89 -0.08 7.39
CA TYR A 176 13.56 -0.91 8.40
C TYR A 176 14.88 -0.30 8.89
N ASN A 177 15.70 0.23 7.98
CA ASN A 177 16.96 0.88 8.34
C ASN A 177 16.74 2.15 9.18
N ALA A 178 15.69 2.92 8.91
CA ALA A 178 15.33 4.08 9.70
C ALA A 178 14.88 3.73 11.13
N ASN A 179 14.36 2.52 11.34
CA ASN A 179 14.06 2.00 12.67
C ASN A 179 15.33 1.53 13.40
N ALA A 180 16.22 0.82 12.70
CA ALA A 180 17.42 0.22 13.30
C ALA A 180 18.52 1.23 13.68
N THR A 181 18.62 2.36 12.96
CA THR A 181 19.74 3.31 13.10
C THR A 181 19.63 4.27 14.29
N ASN A 182 18.48 4.31 14.99
CA ASN A 182 18.28 5.24 16.11
C ASN A 182 18.02 4.50 17.42
N SER A 183 19.08 4.22 18.19
CA SER A 183 19.04 3.46 19.44
C SER A 183 18.11 4.06 20.52
N ASN A 184 17.75 5.34 20.41
CA ASN A 184 16.88 6.02 21.37
C ASN A 184 15.41 6.07 20.92
N CYS A 185 15.12 5.66 19.67
CA CYS A 185 13.80 5.75 19.05
C CYS A 185 13.42 4.50 18.25
N SER A 186 13.78 3.31 18.74
CA SER A 186 13.31 2.05 18.16
C SER A 186 11.82 1.86 18.43
N GLY A 187 11.06 1.55 17.39
CA GLY A 187 9.63 1.25 17.48
C GLY A 187 9.27 -0.03 16.73
N ILE A 188 7.98 -0.35 16.75
CA ILE A 188 7.40 -1.42 15.95
C ILE A 188 7.10 -0.84 14.57
N VAL A 189 7.74 -1.39 13.55
CA VAL A 189 7.43 -1.11 12.14
C VAL A 189 6.48 -2.18 11.63
N ASN A 190 5.41 -1.76 10.97
CA ASN A 190 4.51 -2.62 10.24
C ASN A 190 4.41 -2.14 8.78
N ILE A 191 4.69 -3.01 7.83
CA ILE A 191 4.55 -2.70 6.40
C ILE A 191 3.56 -3.69 5.80
N GLU A 192 2.54 -3.16 5.12
CA GLU A 192 1.58 -3.96 4.36
C GLU A 192 1.55 -3.48 2.91
N GLU A 193 1.27 -4.38 1.98
CA GLU A 193 1.17 -4.07 0.56
C GLU A 193 -0.08 -4.74 -0.01
N THR A 194 -0.75 -4.06 -0.94
CA THR A 194 -1.74 -4.60 -1.88
C THR A 194 -1.29 -4.31 -3.30
N TYR A 195 -2.07 -4.69 -4.31
CA TYR A 195 -1.81 -4.27 -5.69
C TYR A 195 -1.68 -2.74 -5.79
N ASN A 196 -2.59 -2.01 -5.15
CA ASN A 196 -2.72 -0.55 -5.27
C ASN A 196 -1.93 0.24 -4.21
N PHE A 197 -1.79 -0.28 -2.99
CA PHE A 197 -1.29 0.53 -1.88
C PHE A 197 -0.12 -0.10 -1.15
N ILE A 198 0.73 0.76 -0.60
CA ILE A 198 1.69 0.40 0.44
C ILE A 198 1.33 1.17 1.71
N PHE A 199 1.24 0.44 2.81
CA PHE A 199 1.05 0.97 4.14
C PHE A 199 2.35 0.84 4.91
N ILE A 200 2.73 1.93 5.58
CA ILE A 200 3.90 2.00 6.45
C ILE A 200 3.42 2.56 7.79
N GLY A 201 3.39 1.70 8.79
CA GLY A 201 3.07 2.01 10.16
C GLY A 201 4.32 1.99 11.04
N PHE A 202 4.43 2.96 11.94
CA PHE A 202 5.43 3.00 12.98
C PHE A 202 4.76 3.38 14.30
N THR A 203 5.02 2.60 15.34
CA THR A 203 4.59 2.89 16.70
C THR A 203 5.77 2.74 17.66
N GLN A 204 6.09 3.81 18.36
CA GLN A 204 7.05 3.80 19.45
C GLN A 204 6.34 4.08 20.77
N THR A 205 6.53 3.19 21.74
CA THR A 205 6.12 3.43 23.13
C THR A 205 7.36 3.79 23.93
N ASN A 206 7.41 5.00 24.50
CA ASN A 206 8.51 5.40 25.34
C ASN A 206 8.28 4.87 26.77
N ALA A 207 9.12 3.92 27.22
CA ALA A 207 9.01 3.32 28.54
C ALA A 207 9.26 4.32 29.69
N GLU A 208 10.08 5.35 29.47
CA GLU A 208 10.42 6.36 30.47
C GLU A 208 9.40 7.51 30.52
N ASN A 209 8.72 7.76 29.41
CA ASN A 209 7.61 8.71 29.34
C ASN A 209 6.47 8.11 28.49
N PRO A 210 5.52 7.39 29.10
CA PRO A 210 4.40 6.76 28.39
C PRO A 210 3.50 7.73 27.61
N ASN A 211 3.64 9.03 27.86
CA ASN A 211 2.92 10.07 27.12
C ASN A 211 3.65 10.50 25.83
N ALA A 212 4.93 10.16 25.68
CA ALA A 212 5.75 10.43 24.49
C ALA A 212 5.70 9.26 23.50
N ASN A 213 4.49 8.87 23.12
CA ASN A 213 4.28 7.85 22.10
C ASN A 213 4.25 8.52 20.72
N LEU A 214 5.01 7.96 19.79
CA LEU A 214 4.95 8.35 18.38
C LEU A 214 4.19 7.26 17.63
N THR A 215 3.09 7.65 17.00
CA THR A 215 2.42 6.84 15.98
C THR A 215 2.50 7.59 14.65
N SER A 216 2.89 6.90 13.58
CA SER A 216 2.86 7.43 12.21
C SER A 216 2.39 6.32 11.28
N LEU A 217 1.22 6.51 10.68
CA LEU A 217 0.58 5.57 9.75
C LEU A 217 0.43 6.27 8.41
N MET A 218 1.06 5.74 7.37
CA MET A 218 1.05 6.32 6.03
C MET A 218 0.58 5.28 5.02
N THR A 219 -0.36 5.65 4.16
CA THR A 219 -0.78 4.84 3.01
C THR A 219 -0.45 5.61 1.74
N TYR A 220 0.36 5.01 0.86
CA TYR A 220 0.69 5.56 -0.45
C TYR A 220 0.07 4.72 -1.56
N ASP A 221 -0.38 5.35 -2.63
CA ASP A 221 -0.65 4.68 -3.90
C ASP A 221 0.67 4.23 -4.53
N LYS A 222 0.79 2.94 -4.85
CA LYS A 222 2.01 2.35 -5.39
C LYS A 222 2.25 2.70 -6.84
N HIS A 223 1.21 3.09 -7.59
CA HIS A 223 1.34 3.39 -9.00
C HIS A 223 1.84 4.82 -9.23
N THR A 224 1.40 5.76 -8.38
CA THR A 224 1.81 7.17 -8.48
C THR A 224 2.86 7.59 -7.43
N GLY A 225 2.93 6.88 -6.31
CA GLY A 225 3.72 7.25 -5.13
C GLY A 225 3.04 8.32 -4.24
N LEU A 226 1.80 8.72 -4.53
CA LEU A 226 1.10 9.76 -3.78
C LEU A 226 0.64 9.27 -2.41
N LEU A 227 0.78 10.12 -1.38
CA LEU A 227 0.19 9.88 -0.06
C LEU A 227 -1.34 9.96 -0.17
N VAL A 228 -2.04 8.90 0.21
CA VAL A 228 -3.51 8.83 0.14
C VAL A 228 -4.15 9.00 1.51
N ARG A 229 -3.51 8.47 2.55
CA ARG A 229 -3.96 8.62 3.94
C ARG A 229 -2.78 8.78 4.87
N PHE A 230 -2.95 9.62 5.87
CA PHE A 230 -1.95 9.83 6.90
C PHE A 230 -2.59 10.03 8.26
N TYR A 231 -2.03 9.36 9.26
CA TYR A 231 -2.30 9.62 10.66
C TYR A 231 -0.97 9.75 11.40
N SER A 232 -0.82 10.79 12.23
CA SER A 232 0.25 10.85 13.19
C SER A 232 -0.20 11.40 14.53
N GLN A 233 0.40 10.87 15.58
CA GLN A 233 0.31 11.36 16.94
C GLN A 233 1.73 11.40 17.55
N LEU A 234 2.11 12.55 18.09
CA LEU A 234 3.37 12.76 18.82
C LEU A 234 3.09 13.74 19.96
N ASP A 235 3.13 13.27 21.20
CA ASP A 235 2.72 14.05 22.38
C ASP A 235 1.31 14.66 22.16
N ASP A 236 1.21 16.00 22.21
CA ASP A 236 -0.03 16.78 21.99
C ASP A 236 -0.31 17.08 20.50
N PHE A 237 0.61 16.73 19.59
CA PHE A 237 0.41 16.86 18.16
C PHE A 237 -0.37 15.67 17.63
N MET A 238 -1.39 15.95 16.83
CA MET A 238 -2.16 14.94 16.11
C MET A 238 -2.60 15.49 14.75
N LEU A 239 -2.52 14.67 13.71
CA LEU A 239 -2.99 14.98 12.37
C LEU A 239 -3.53 13.70 11.72
N ASP A 240 -4.83 13.66 11.41
CA ASP A 240 -5.47 12.63 10.58
C ASP A 240 -6.01 13.28 9.31
N MET A 241 -5.53 12.83 8.15
CA MET A 241 -5.91 13.38 6.86
C MET A 241 -6.01 12.32 5.77
N SER A 242 -6.88 12.58 4.79
CA SER A 242 -7.08 11.72 3.62
C SER A 242 -7.24 12.54 2.35
N LEU A 243 -6.65 12.05 1.26
CA LEU A 243 -6.73 12.66 -0.06
C LEU A 243 -8.13 12.41 -0.65
N ILE A 244 -8.89 13.49 -0.93
CA ILE A 244 -10.30 13.39 -1.33
C ILE A 244 -10.54 13.53 -2.83
N ASN A 245 -9.57 14.03 -3.58
CA ASN A 245 -9.64 14.11 -5.04
C ASN A 245 -8.76 13.04 -5.73
N TYR A 246 -8.56 11.92 -5.04
CA TYR A 246 -8.01 10.70 -5.60
C TYR A 246 -9.15 9.77 -6.00
N SER A 247 -9.13 9.31 -7.25
CA SER A 247 -10.02 8.28 -7.74
C SER A 247 -9.19 7.11 -8.24
N PHE A 248 -9.57 5.91 -7.83
CA PHE A 248 -8.99 4.70 -8.40
C PHE A 248 -9.47 4.53 -9.85
N ASP A 249 -8.54 4.28 -10.77
CA ASP A 249 -8.88 4.08 -12.18
C ASP A 249 -9.26 2.62 -12.45
N PHE A 250 -10.55 2.34 -12.44
CA PHE A 250 -11.10 1.02 -12.78
C PHE A 250 -11.08 0.71 -14.28
N ASN A 251 -10.72 1.67 -15.16
CA ASN A 251 -10.72 1.45 -16.61
C ASN A 251 -9.50 0.62 -17.08
N HIS A 252 -8.57 0.31 -16.19
CA HIS A 252 -7.42 -0.53 -16.47
C HIS A 252 -7.80 -2.02 -16.53
N GLU A 253 -7.01 -2.80 -17.26
CA GLU A 253 -7.11 -4.26 -17.28
C GLU A 253 -6.34 -4.85 -16.10
N PHE A 254 -7.03 -5.57 -15.22
CA PHE A 254 -6.46 -6.29 -14.09
C PHE A 254 -6.15 -7.73 -14.48
N GLN A 255 -4.88 -8.10 -14.43
CA GLN A 255 -4.43 -9.43 -14.84
C GLN A 255 -4.26 -10.32 -13.62
N TYR A 256 -4.89 -11.49 -13.59
CA TYR A 256 -4.77 -12.48 -12.52
C TYR A 256 -3.98 -13.67 -13.01
N LYS A 257 -2.82 -13.94 -12.41
CA LYS A 257 -2.05 -15.15 -12.64
C LYS A 257 -2.84 -16.36 -12.13
N VAL A 258 -2.91 -17.40 -12.95
CA VAL A 258 -3.51 -18.68 -12.59
C VAL A 258 -2.45 -19.57 -11.95
N LEU A 259 -2.70 -19.96 -10.70
CA LEU A 259 -1.88 -20.92 -9.94
C LEU A 259 -2.46 -22.33 -10.08
N GLU A 260 -3.80 -22.45 -10.00
CA GLU A 260 -4.53 -23.70 -10.19
C GLU A 260 -5.82 -23.47 -11.00
N PHE A 261 -6.14 -24.40 -11.90
CA PHE A 261 -7.39 -24.40 -12.70
C PHE A 261 -7.69 -25.82 -13.22
N GLU A 262 -8.42 -26.62 -12.45
CA GLU A 262 -8.48 -28.08 -12.68
C GLU A 262 -9.41 -28.54 -13.81
N SER A 263 -10.43 -27.77 -14.19
CA SER A 263 -11.34 -28.19 -15.25
C SER A 263 -12.00 -27.02 -15.97
N ASN A 264 -12.67 -27.31 -17.09
CA ASN A 264 -13.42 -26.30 -17.83
C ASN A 264 -14.53 -25.72 -16.95
N LEU A 265 -14.60 -24.40 -16.91
CA LEU A 265 -15.63 -23.64 -16.25
C LEU A 265 -16.78 -23.36 -17.21
N ASN A 266 -18.00 -23.72 -16.82
CA ASN A 266 -19.19 -23.33 -17.56
C ASN A 266 -19.70 -21.98 -17.04
N LEU A 267 -19.53 -20.92 -17.82
CA LEU A 267 -20.06 -19.61 -17.47
C LEU A 267 -21.55 -19.57 -17.80
N THR A 268 -22.39 -19.37 -16.78
CA THR A 268 -23.84 -19.32 -16.93
C THR A 268 -24.39 -17.96 -16.52
N ASN A 269 -25.42 -17.51 -17.24
CA ASN A 269 -26.20 -16.37 -16.79
C ASN A 269 -27.08 -16.82 -15.61
N TRP A 270 -26.94 -16.13 -14.46
CA TRP A 270 -27.66 -16.46 -13.24
C TRP A 270 -29.19 -16.48 -13.44
N TYR A 271 -29.72 -15.56 -14.26
CA TYR A 271 -31.16 -15.35 -14.40
C TYR A 271 -31.83 -16.25 -15.44
N SER A 272 -31.08 -16.73 -16.44
CA SER A 272 -31.63 -17.50 -17.57
C SER A 272 -31.12 -18.93 -17.65
N ASN A 273 -30.17 -19.34 -16.80
CA ASN A 273 -29.43 -20.59 -16.92
C ASN A 273 -28.80 -20.79 -18.31
N PHE A 274 -28.63 -19.70 -19.06
CA PHE A 274 -28.01 -19.73 -20.38
C PHE A 274 -26.51 -19.95 -20.22
N SER A 275 -25.96 -20.97 -20.87
CA SER A 275 -24.52 -21.24 -20.90
C SER A 275 -23.87 -20.44 -22.02
N TYR A 276 -22.83 -19.69 -21.67
CA TYR A 276 -21.98 -18.96 -22.62
C TYR A 276 -20.86 -19.84 -23.21
N GLY A 277 -20.74 -21.08 -22.73
CA GLY A 277 -19.73 -22.03 -23.16
C GLY A 277 -18.79 -22.44 -22.04
N LEU A 278 -17.82 -23.27 -22.42
CA LEU A 278 -16.77 -23.78 -21.56
C LEU A 278 -15.51 -22.94 -21.71
N PHE A 279 -15.05 -22.37 -20.61
CA PHE A 279 -13.85 -21.54 -20.52
C PHE A 279 -12.81 -22.24 -19.67
N LYS A 280 -11.54 -22.08 -20.01
CA LYS A 280 -10.45 -22.57 -19.18
C LYS A 280 -9.22 -21.70 -19.29
N SER A 281 -8.43 -21.73 -18.24
CA SER A 281 -7.02 -21.37 -18.24
C SER A 281 -6.21 -22.56 -17.69
N ASN A 282 -4.95 -22.37 -17.36
CA ASN A 282 -4.09 -23.38 -16.74
C ASN A 282 -3.00 -22.71 -15.90
N PRO A 283 -2.26 -23.45 -15.05
CA PRO A 283 -1.15 -22.89 -14.29
C PRO A 283 -0.17 -22.11 -15.18
N ASN A 284 0.26 -20.94 -14.72
CA ASN A 284 1.04 -19.94 -15.47
C ASN A 284 0.32 -19.25 -16.65
N GLY A 285 -0.95 -19.58 -16.90
CA GLY A 285 -1.87 -18.74 -17.65
C GLY A 285 -2.30 -17.51 -16.86
N ARG A 286 -3.26 -16.76 -17.39
CA ARG A 286 -3.87 -15.61 -16.69
C ARG A 286 -5.36 -15.45 -17.00
N ILE A 287 -6.04 -14.67 -16.17
CA ILE A 287 -7.40 -14.19 -16.36
C ILE A 287 -7.36 -12.67 -16.33
N ASP A 288 -7.80 -12.04 -17.41
CA ASP A 288 -7.77 -10.58 -17.55
C ASP A 288 -9.18 -10.04 -17.28
N ILE A 289 -9.30 -9.04 -16.40
CA ILE A 289 -10.57 -8.42 -15.97
C ILE A 289 -10.53 -6.93 -16.28
N GLN A 290 -11.54 -6.42 -16.95
CA GLN A 290 -11.70 -4.98 -17.19
C GLN A 290 -13.08 -4.53 -16.70
N PHE A 291 -13.13 -3.58 -15.76
CA PHE A 291 -14.41 -3.01 -15.34
C PHE A 291 -14.88 -2.00 -16.37
N ILE A 292 -16.14 -2.13 -16.81
CA ILE A 292 -16.67 -1.33 -17.93
C ILE A 292 -17.72 -0.31 -17.49
N ASP A 293 -18.57 -0.66 -16.52
CA ASP A 293 -19.68 0.17 -16.06
C ASP A 293 -20.28 -0.41 -14.77
N TYR A 294 -21.35 0.22 -14.28
CA TYR A 294 -22.19 -0.27 -13.21
C TYR A 294 -23.66 -0.34 -13.66
N TYR A 295 -24.40 -1.36 -13.21
CA TYR A 295 -25.84 -1.46 -13.48
C TYR A 295 -26.68 -1.43 -12.20
N GLU A 296 -27.93 -0.95 -12.34
CA GLU A 296 -28.90 -0.92 -11.26
C GLU A 296 -29.32 -2.32 -10.81
N LYS A 297 -28.83 -2.74 -9.64
CA LYS A 297 -29.12 -4.03 -9.02
C LYS A 297 -30.59 -4.44 -9.15
N ASN A 298 -30.83 -5.60 -9.78
CA ASN A 298 -32.14 -6.23 -9.83
C ASN A 298 -32.68 -6.44 -8.41
N VAL A 299 -33.97 -6.18 -8.20
CA VAL A 299 -34.63 -6.33 -6.89
C VAL A 299 -34.55 -7.73 -6.31
N ASN A 300 -34.31 -8.75 -7.14
CA ASN A 300 -34.17 -10.15 -6.74
C ASN A 300 -32.72 -10.59 -6.54
N ASP A 301 -31.75 -9.71 -6.79
CA ASP A 301 -30.34 -10.01 -6.59
C ASP A 301 -30.04 -9.95 -5.07
N SER A 302 -29.66 -11.08 -4.48
CA SER A 302 -29.34 -11.17 -3.05
C SER A 302 -27.88 -10.85 -2.72
N SER A 303 -27.06 -10.48 -3.72
CA SER A 303 -25.62 -10.31 -3.54
C SER A 303 -25.25 -9.23 -2.51
N VAL A 304 -23.99 -9.26 -2.09
CA VAL A 304 -23.40 -8.30 -1.15
C VAL A 304 -23.46 -6.83 -1.61
N PHE A 305 -23.62 -6.57 -2.91
CA PHE A 305 -23.74 -5.20 -3.42
C PHE A 305 -25.06 -4.56 -3.02
N GLN A 306 -25.06 -3.34 -2.50
CA GLN A 306 -26.30 -2.65 -2.16
C GLN A 306 -26.96 -1.99 -3.39
N ARG A 307 -26.16 -1.27 -4.19
CA ARG A 307 -26.42 -0.70 -5.54
C ARG A 307 -25.25 0.27 -5.85
N PRO A 308 -24.80 0.40 -7.09
CA PRO A 308 -25.02 -0.47 -8.26
C PRO A 308 -24.05 -1.69 -8.27
N ILE A 309 -24.23 -2.64 -9.21
CA ILE A 309 -23.33 -3.81 -9.37
C ILE A 309 -22.33 -3.54 -10.50
N PRO A 310 -21.02 -3.76 -10.28
CA PRO A 310 -20.01 -3.59 -11.32
C PRO A 310 -20.19 -4.64 -12.44
N HIS A 311 -20.07 -4.18 -13.67
CA HIS A 311 -19.95 -5.00 -14.87
C HIS A 311 -18.52 -5.00 -15.37
N LEU A 312 -18.11 -6.13 -15.93
CA LEU A 312 -16.75 -6.36 -16.39
C LEU A 312 -16.72 -7.19 -17.67
N ASP A 313 -15.62 -7.02 -18.40
CA ASP A 313 -15.17 -7.93 -19.43
C ASP A 313 -14.13 -8.87 -18.82
N ILE A 314 -14.14 -10.14 -19.24
CA ILE A 314 -13.23 -11.18 -18.78
C ILE A 314 -12.61 -11.91 -19.97
N SER A 315 -11.30 -12.14 -19.92
CA SER A 315 -10.57 -12.98 -20.88
C SER A 315 -9.79 -14.08 -20.18
N PHE A 316 -9.86 -15.30 -20.71
CA PHE A 316 -9.10 -16.46 -20.23
C PHE A 316 -7.93 -16.70 -21.16
N VAL A 317 -6.71 -16.68 -20.61
CA VAL A 317 -5.48 -16.83 -21.37
C VAL A 317 -4.73 -18.06 -20.88
N GLU A 318 -4.61 -19.08 -21.73
CA GLU A 318 -3.87 -20.30 -21.44
C GLU A 318 -2.38 -20.12 -21.75
N ASN A 319 -1.54 -20.68 -20.89
CA ASN A 319 -0.14 -20.92 -21.20
C ASN A 319 0.00 -22.22 -22.00
N LYS A 320 0.30 -22.13 -23.30
CA LYS A 320 0.61 -23.31 -24.10
C LYS A 320 2.12 -23.57 -24.08
N SER A 321 2.57 -24.45 -23.19
CA SER A 321 3.88 -25.08 -23.32
C SER A 321 3.85 -26.02 -24.53
N GLY A 322 4.60 -25.67 -25.58
CA GLY A 322 4.51 -26.40 -26.84
C GLY A 322 5.18 -25.73 -28.02
N MET A 323 6.48 -25.40 -27.90
CA MET A 323 7.49 -25.50 -28.97
C MET A 323 8.87 -25.05 -28.46
N GLY A 324 9.68 -25.98 -27.94
CA GLY A 324 11.15 -25.82 -27.87
C GLY A 324 11.81 -26.14 -26.53
N TYR A 325 12.61 -27.21 -26.52
CA TYR A 325 13.70 -27.59 -25.59
C TYR A 325 13.44 -27.63 -24.08
N GLU A 326 13.70 -28.81 -23.50
CA GLU A 326 13.41 -29.28 -22.13
C GLU A 326 13.94 -28.43 -20.97
N ASP A 327 14.66 -27.33 -21.21
CA ASP A 327 15.29 -26.53 -20.15
C ASP A 327 14.82 -25.06 -20.09
N TYR A 328 13.95 -24.59 -21.00
CA TYR A 328 13.39 -23.23 -20.96
C TYR A 328 11.93 -23.23 -21.46
N GLU A 329 10.96 -23.53 -20.59
CA GLU A 329 9.53 -23.34 -20.90
C GLU A 329 9.16 -21.85 -20.95
N ILE A 330 9.49 -21.17 -22.04
CA ILE A 330 8.81 -19.92 -22.43
C ILE A 330 7.51 -20.35 -23.11
N GLY A 331 6.49 -20.62 -22.31
CA GLY A 331 5.18 -20.99 -22.84
C GLY A 331 4.49 -19.79 -23.52
N LEU A 332 3.82 -20.05 -24.65
CA LEU A 332 3.12 -19.02 -25.42
C LEU A 332 1.73 -18.80 -24.82
N LEU A 333 1.48 -17.60 -24.31
CA LEU A 333 0.16 -17.18 -23.85
C LEU A 333 -0.80 -17.04 -25.03
N ARG A 334 -1.96 -17.71 -24.96
CA ARG A 334 -3.04 -17.60 -25.97
C ARG A 334 -4.39 -17.43 -25.30
N THR A 335 -5.14 -16.42 -25.74
CA THR A 335 -6.54 -16.23 -25.35
C THR A 335 -7.36 -17.42 -25.82
N ASN A 336 -8.00 -18.10 -24.87
CA ASN A 336 -8.90 -19.23 -25.10
C ASN A 336 -10.36 -18.77 -25.28
N GLY A 337 -10.75 -17.68 -24.62
CA GLY A 337 -12.06 -17.05 -24.81
C GLY A 337 -12.19 -15.76 -24.02
N SER A 338 -13.13 -14.92 -24.44
CA SER A 338 -13.48 -13.67 -23.78
C SER A 338 -15.00 -13.51 -23.71
N LEU A 339 -15.48 -12.90 -22.64
CA LEU A 339 -16.84 -12.46 -22.47
C LEU A 339 -16.86 -10.99 -22.10
N SER A 340 -17.89 -10.31 -22.56
CA SER A 340 -18.09 -8.89 -22.25
C SER A 340 -19.38 -8.68 -21.49
N ASN A 341 -19.41 -7.61 -20.69
CA ASN A 341 -20.61 -7.12 -20.01
C ASN A 341 -21.24 -8.14 -19.03
N PHE A 342 -20.40 -8.79 -18.24
CA PHE A 342 -20.82 -9.69 -17.18
C PHE A 342 -20.90 -8.95 -15.85
N SER A 343 -21.96 -9.17 -15.06
CA SER A 343 -21.97 -8.65 -13.69
C SER A 343 -20.95 -9.39 -12.83
N SER A 344 -20.30 -8.69 -11.90
CA SER A 344 -19.33 -9.31 -10.98
C SER A 344 -19.97 -10.44 -10.16
N THR A 345 -21.26 -10.33 -9.83
CA THR A 345 -22.02 -11.38 -9.13
C THR A 345 -22.26 -12.63 -9.99
N GLU A 346 -22.61 -12.49 -11.26
CA GLU A 346 -22.78 -13.64 -12.16
C GLU A 346 -21.44 -14.37 -12.39
N LEU A 347 -20.36 -13.60 -12.52
CA LEU A 347 -19.03 -14.16 -12.67
C LEU A 347 -18.58 -14.87 -11.39
N ALA A 348 -18.77 -14.24 -10.23
CA ALA A 348 -18.48 -14.82 -8.92
C ALA A 348 -19.16 -16.17 -8.74
N HIS A 349 -20.45 -16.24 -9.08
CA HIS A 349 -21.21 -17.47 -9.00
C HIS A 349 -20.66 -18.56 -9.92
N SER A 350 -20.47 -18.22 -11.19
CA SER A 350 -20.01 -19.18 -12.19
C SER A 350 -18.61 -19.70 -11.88
N MET A 351 -17.75 -18.84 -11.34
CA MET A 351 -16.41 -19.18 -10.90
C MET A 351 -16.34 -19.72 -9.47
N ASN A 352 -17.47 -19.84 -8.76
CA ASN A 352 -17.52 -20.20 -7.35
C ASN A 352 -16.67 -19.32 -6.41
N VAL A 353 -16.36 -18.09 -6.83
CA VAL A 353 -15.63 -17.06 -6.06
C VAL A 353 -16.61 -16.37 -5.11
N GLY A 354 -17.00 -17.11 -4.08
CA GLY A 354 -18.06 -16.71 -3.15
C GLY A 354 -18.86 -17.88 -2.61
N TYR A 355 -19.72 -17.59 -1.63
CA TYR A 355 -20.60 -18.58 -1.00
C TYR A 355 -21.97 -17.98 -0.71
N ARG A 356 -23.03 -18.77 -0.95
CA ARG A 356 -24.44 -18.33 -0.84
C ARG A 356 -24.68 -17.00 -1.55
N ASP A 357 -25.07 -15.96 -0.81
CA ASP A 357 -25.32 -14.61 -1.31
C ASP A 357 -24.05 -13.73 -1.30
N PHE A 358 -22.95 -14.20 -0.71
CA PHE A 358 -21.68 -13.51 -0.76
C PHE A 358 -20.95 -13.81 -2.08
N ASN A 359 -21.41 -13.16 -3.14
CA ASN A 359 -20.89 -13.25 -4.52
C ASN A 359 -20.37 -11.88 -4.99
N SER A 360 -19.29 -11.40 -4.36
CA SER A 360 -18.61 -10.15 -4.72
C SER A 360 -17.81 -10.26 -6.01
N GLY A 361 -17.23 -11.44 -6.29
CA GLY A 361 -16.41 -11.66 -7.49
C GLY A 361 -15.09 -10.90 -7.41
N PHE A 362 -14.80 -10.09 -8.43
CA PHE A 362 -13.52 -9.38 -8.54
C PHE A 362 -13.53 -8.00 -7.85
N LEU A 363 -14.66 -7.61 -7.28
CA LEU A 363 -14.81 -6.34 -6.55
C LEU A 363 -15.68 -6.51 -5.31
N LEU A 364 -15.21 -6.02 -4.17
CA LEU A 364 -15.95 -5.95 -2.93
C LEU A 364 -16.49 -4.51 -2.73
N PRO A 365 -17.75 -4.30 -2.32
CA PRO A 365 -18.25 -2.96 -2.05
C PRO A 365 -17.62 -2.37 -0.77
N THR A 366 -16.63 -1.47 -0.89
CA THR A 366 -15.84 -0.98 0.26
C THR A 366 -16.46 0.15 1.07
N THR A 367 -17.68 0.60 0.73
CA THR A 367 -18.31 1.75 1.39
C THR A 367 -18.56 1.54 2.88
N ASN A 368 -18.79 0.30 3.33
CA ASN A 368 -18.91 -0.03 4.74
C ASN A 368 -18.49 -1.48 5.04
N ILE A 369 -17.23 -1.64 5.45
CA ILE A 369 -16.64 -2.94 5.79
C ILE A 369 -17.36 -3.61 6.96
N SER A 370 -17.78 -2.84 7.96
CA SER A 370 -18.53 -3.39 9.09
C SER A 370 -19.87 -3.99 8.64
N GLU A 371 -20.54 -3.39 7.66
CA GLU A 371 -21.74 -3.97 7.05
C GLU A 371 -21.45 -5.25 6.27
N ILE A 372 -20.30 -5.32 5.57
CA ILE A 372 -19.85 -6.55 4.90
C ILE A 372 -19.62 -7.66 5.92
N ILE A 373 -18.92 -7.38 7.01
CA ILE A 373 -18.67 -8.35 8.09
C ILE A 373 -19.99 -8.87 8.65
N VAL A 374 -20.96 -7.97 8.90
CA VAL A 374 -22.30 -8.36 9.35
C VAL A 374 -23.03 -9.20 8.29
N PHE A 375 -22.92 -8.84 7.01
CA PHE A 375 -23.51 -9.60 5.91
C PHE A 375 -22.93 -11.02 5.83
N VAL A 376 -21.61 -11.14 5.79
CA VAL A 376 -20.86 -12.41 5.75
C VAL A 376 -21.27 -13.32 6.92
N ASN A 377 -21.35 -12.78 8.15
CA ASN A 377 -21.78 -13.54 9.32
C ASN A 377 -23.26 -13.98 9.27
N LYS A 378 -24.16 -13.16 8.71
CA LYS A 378 -25.57 -13.54 8.51
C LYS A 378 -25.72 -14.71 7.55
N GLN A 379 -24.80 -14.86 6.60
CA GLN A 379 -24.79 -15.99 5.67
C GLN A 379 -24.48 -17.33 6.35
N ASN A 380 -24.04 -17.34 7.62
CA ASN A 380 -23.72 -18.57 8.36
C ASN A 380 -24.90 -19.18 9.14
N GLN A 381 -26.15 -18.88 8.77
CA GLN A 381 -27.31 -19.41 9.49
C GLN A 381 -27.72 -20.79 8.95
N SER A 382 -28.05 -21.71 9.88
CA SER A 382 -28.19 -23.17 9.75
C SER A 382 -28.77 -23.72 8.44
N GLY A 383 -28.33 -24.92 8.05
CA GLY A 383 -28.80 -25.67 6.87
C GLY A 383 -27.66 -26.26 6.04
N GLU A 384 -27.90 -26.49 4.73
CA GLU A 384 -26.97 -27.18 3.80
C GLU A 384 -25.61 -26.48 3.55
N TRP A 385 -25.40 -25.29 4.10
CA TRP A 385 -24.24 -24.43 3.85
C TRP A 385 -23.62 -23.92 5.16
N GLU A 386 -23.83 -24.64 6.26
CA GLU A 386 -23.14 -24.37 7.51
C GLU A 386 -21.62 -24.38 7.28
N ALA A 387 -20.93 -23.35 7.78
CA ALA A 387 -19.51 -23.16 7.55
C ALA A 387 -18.80 -22.48 8.72
N GLU A 388 -17.52 -22.77 8.86
CA GLU A 388 -16.60 -21.96 9.65
C GLU A 388 -16.21 -20.76 8.79
N ILE A 389 -16.41 -19.54 9.33
CA ILE A 389 -16.04 -18.30 8.65
C ILE A 389 -15.03 -17.57 9.52
N GLU A 390 -13.86 -17.27 8.96
CA GLU A 390 -12.85 -16.42 9.56
C GLU A 390 -12.74 -15.14 8.73
N ILE A 391 -12.75 -13.99 9.41
CA ILE A 391 -12.58 -12.68 8.79
C ILE A 391 -11.40 -12.00 9.46
N ILE A 392 -10.38 -11.66 8.68
CA ILE A 392 -9.19 -10.95 9.17
C ILE A 392 -9.14 -9.61 8.44
N GLU A 393 -9.25 -8.52 9.20
CA GLU A 393 -9.09 -7.16 8.70
C GLU A 393 -7.69 -6.66 9.05
N THR A 394 -6.96 -6.20 8.04
CA THR A 394 -5.64 -5.58 8.19
C THR A 394 -5.73 -4.07 7.87
N ASN A 395 -4.59 -3.39 7.70
CA ASN A 395 -4.60 -1.96 7.37
C ASN A 395 -5.04 -1.74 5.92
N LEU A 396 -4.64 -2.60 5.00
CA LEU A 396 -4.97 -2.48 3.57
C LEU A 396 -5.89 -3.57 3.03
N SER A 397 -6.16 -4.64 3.78
CA SER A 397 -6.81 -5.84 3.23
C SER A 397 -7.94 -6.37 4.11
N ILE A 398 -8.85 -7.13 3.50
CA ILE A 398 -9.85 -7.94 4.19
C ILE A 398 -9.73 -9.36 3.65
N HIS A 399 -9.48 -10.30 4.56
CA HIS A 399 -9.35 -11.71 4.27
C HIS A 399 -10.62 -12.42 4.74
N LEU A 400 -11.19 -13.24 3.87
CA LEU A 400 -12.41 -13.99 4.12
C LEU A 400 -12.12 -15.46 3.83
N ASP A 401 -12.03 -16.25 4.89
CA ASP A 401 -11.86 -17.69 4.82
C ASP A 401 -13.20 -18.34 5.15
N PHE A 402 -13.72 -19.14 4.22
CA PHE A 402 -14.93 -19.93 4.35
C PHE A 402 -14.57 -21.41 4.25
N LYS A 403 -15.00 -22.21 5.23
CA LYS A 403 -14.80 -23.66 5.25
C LYS A 403 -16.12 -24.33 5.56
N LYS A 404 -16.73 -24.97 4.55
CA LYS A 404 -17.98 -25.70 4.75
C LYS A 404 -17.77 -26.84 5.74
N VAL A 405 -18.73 -27.08 6.64
CA VAL A 405 -18.61 -28.08 7.71
C VAL A 405 -18.35 -29.50 7.17
N ASP A 406 -18.96 -29.85 6.03
CA ASP A 406 -18.74 -31.14 5.36
C ASP A 406 -17.44 -31.22 4.54
N GLN A 407 -16.63 -30.15 4.55
CA GLN A 407 -15.35 -30.01 3.85
C GLN A 407 -15.44 -30.13 2.33
N THR A 408 -16.63 -30.06 1.75
CA THR A 408 -16.81 -30.16 0.29
C THR A 408 -16.48 -28.86 -0.47
N LYS A 409 -16.33 -27.75 0.27
CA LYS A 409 -15.97 -26.45 -0.29
C LYS A 409 -15.21 -25.60 0.73
N ASN A 410 -14.01 -25.16 0.35
CA ASN A 410 -13.21 -24.16 1.06
C ASN A 410 -12.93 -22.99 0.12
N ILE A 411 -13.03 -21.78 0.63
CA ILE A 411 -12.80 -20.55 -0.15
C ILE A 411 -11.95 -19.61 0.70
N SER A 412 -10.89 -19.07 0.12
CA SER A 412 -10.12 -17.98 0.69
C SER A 412 -10.15 -16.80 -0.27
N LEU A 413 -10.53 -15.62 0.21
CA LEU A 413 -10.61 -14.40 -0.58
C LEU A 413 -9.85 -13.29 0.13
N ILE A 414 -9.01 -12.56 -0.60
CA ILE A 414 -8.33 -11.36 -0.08
C ILE A 414 -8.72 -10.19 -0.97
N TYR A 415 -9.30 -9.15 -0.38
CA TYR A 415 -9.66 -7.91 -1.08
C TYR A 415 -8.85 -6.74 -0.55
N ASP A 416 -8.50 -5.82 -1.44
CA ASP A 416 -7.99 -4.52 -1.05
C ASP A 416 -9.12 -3.71 -0.40
N LYS A 417 -8.87 -3.21 0.80
CA LYS A 417 -9.85 -2.57 1.68
C LYS A 417 -10.32 -1.21 1.17
N HIS A 418 -9.48 -0.52 0.40
CA HIS A 418 -9.75 0.84 -0.05
C HIS A 418 -10.48 0.85 -1.40
N THR A 419 -10.07 -0.02 -2.32
CA THR A 419 -10.65 -0.14 -3.68
C THR A 419 -11.70 -1.23 -3.79
N GLY A 420 -11.60 -2.28 -2.96
CA GLY A 420 -12.43 -3.47 -3.07
C GLY A 420 -11.89 -4.49 -4.06
N LEU A 421 -10.79 -4.21 -4.74
CA LEU A 421 -10.27 -5.08 -5.80
C LEU A 421 -9.85 -6.43 -5.21
N LEU A 422 -10.32 -7.53 -5.81
CA LEU A 422 -9.88 -8.86 -5.42
C LEU A 422 -8.38 -8.98 -5.68
N GLN A 423 -7.64 -9.35 -4.64
CA GLN A 423 -6.20 -9.54 -4.70
C GLN A 423 -5.84 -11.02 -4.89
N TYR A 424 -6.56 -11.90 -4.20
CA TYR A 424 -6.33 -13.34 -4.23
C TYR A 424 -7.63 -14.11 -4.01
N VAL A 425 -7.73 -15.26 -4.68
CA VAL A 425 -8.78 -16.23 -4.46
C VAL A 425 -8.20 -17.65 -4.52
N CYS A 426 -8.62 -18.49 -3.58
CA CYS A 426 -8.49 -19.94 -3.67
C CYS A 426 -9.85 -20.57 -3.40
N VAL A 427 -10.30 -21.41 -4.32
CA VAL A 427 -11.51 -22.23 -4.21
C VAL A 427 -11.07 -23.68 -4.31
N ASN A 428 -11.32 -24.46 -3.25
CA ASN A 428 -11.15 -25.90 -3.24
C ASN A 428 -12.52 -26.54 -3.12
N SER A 429 -12.93 -27.37 -4.08
CA SER A 429 -14.25 -28.00 -4.07
C SER A 429 -14.20 -29.43 -4.62
N THR A 430 -15.06 -30.29 -4.07
CA THR A 430 -15.23 -31.67 -4.58
C THR A 430 -16.17 -31.76 -5.78
N VAL A 431 -16.90 -30.68 -6.11
CA VAL A 431 -17.97 -30.66 -7.13
C VAL A 431 -17.67 -29.73 -8.30
N ASN A 432 -16.89 -28.68 -8.04
CA ASN A 432 -16.57 -27.62 -8.99
C ASN A 432 -15.04 -27.53 -9.18
N PRO A 433 -14.54 -26.93 -10.27
CA PRO A 433 -13.11 -26.76 -10.47
C PRO A 433 -12.47 -26.06 -9.28
N ASN A 434 -11.34 -26.60 -8.82
CA ASN A 434 -10.44 -25.82 -7.99
C ASN A 434 -9.87 -24.68 -8.82
N ILE A 435 -9.81 -23.51 -8.20
CA ILE A 435 -9.35 -22.28 -8.81
C ILE A 435 -8.47 -21.57 -7.79
N GLU A 436 -7.24 -21.27 -8.18
CA GLU A 436 -6.37 -20.40 -7.40
C GLU A 436 -5.82 -19.30 -8.30
N LEU A 437 -6.16 -18.06 -7.97
CA LEU A 437 -5.79 -16.87 -8.73
C LEU A 437 -5.13 -15.84 -7.82
N ASN A 438 -4.16 -15.14 -8.38
CA ASN A 438 -3.52 -14.02 -7.72
C ASN A 438 -3.41 -12.85 -8.71
N ILE A 439 -3.76 -11.64 -8.30
CA ILE A 439 -3.54 -10.46 -9.14
C ILE A 439 -2.05 -10.28 -9.42
N SER A 440 -1.72 -10.03 -10.68
CA SER A 440 -0.34 -9.96 -11.15
C SER A 440 0.38 -8.80 -10.49
N TYR A 441 1.69 -8.93 -10.28
CA TYR A 441 2.52 -7.92 -9.58
C TYR A 441 2.13 -7.69 -8.12
N TYR A 442 1.22 -8.49 -7.58
CA TYR A 442 0.97 -8.63 -6.16
C TYR A 442 1.37 -10.04 -5.72
N ASN A 443 1.98 -10.16 -4.56
CA ASN A 443 2.14 -11.43 -3.86
C ASN A 443 1.29 -11.32 -2.59
N PRO A 444 0.13 -11.98 -2.53
CA PRO A 444 -0.81 -11.86 -1.44
C PRO A 444 -0.14 -12.31 -0.18
N LEU A 445 -0.33 -11.54 0.90
CA LEU A 445 0.07 -11.90 2.26
C LEU A 445 -0.79 -13.07 2.76
N ILE A 446 -0.74 -14.22 2.08
CA ILE A 446 -1.30 -15.46 2.62
C ILE A 446 -0.40 -15.83 3.79
N SER A 447 -1.02 -16.04 4.95
CA SER A 447 -0.25 -16.48 6.09
C SER A 447 -0.05 -17.99 6.01
N LEU A 448 1.20 -18.46 6.08
CA LEU A 448 1.50 -19.82 6.51
C LEU A 448 1.05 -19.92 7.97
N LYS A 449 -0.05 -20.62 8.23
CA LYS A 449 -0.67 -20.74 9.55
C LYS A 449 -0.14 -21.97 10.29
N ASN A 450 -0.25 -21.92 11.62
CA ASN A 450 0.04 -23.01 12.56
C ASN A 450 1.49 -23.52 12.54
N LEU A 451 2.45 -22.66 12.25
CA LEU A 451 3.86 -23.02 12.28
C LEU A 451 4.33 -23.22 13.72
N THR A 452 5.32 -24.09 13.89
CA THR A 452 6.04 -24.27 15.16
C THR A 452 7.54 -24.13 14.95
N LEU A 453 8.22 -23.42 15.83
CA LEU A 453 9.66 -23.21 15.84
C LEU A 453 10.20 -23.74 17.16
N ILE A 454 11.20 -24.60 17.08
CA ILE A 454 11.86 -25.23 18.21
C ILE A 454 13.36 -24.97 18.10
N ILE A 455 13.98 -24.38 19.11
CA ILE A 455 15.43 -24.16 19.16
C ILE A 455 16.00 -24.98 20.32
N VAL A 456 16.93 -25.88 20.03
CA VAL A 456 17.61 -26.71 21.03
C VAL A 456 19.02 -26.17 21.24
N HIS A 457 19.23 -25.50 22.37
CA HIS A 457 20.51 -24.92 22.77
C HIS A 457 21.47 -25.98 23.29
N GLN A 458 22.77 -25.64 23.30
CA GLN A 458 23.82 -26.55 23.77
C GLN A 458 23.71 -26.88 25.27
N SER A 459 23.10 -25.99 26.06
CA SER A 459 22.79 -26.19 27.49
C SER A 459 21.68 -27.24 27.73
N SER A 460 21.09 -27.79 26.67
CA SER A 460 19.84 -28.58 26.70
C SER A 460 18.59 -27.77 26.99
N ASP A 461 18.69 -26.44 27.04
CA ASP A 461 17.51 -25.57 27.07
C ASP A 461 16.82 -25.61 25.70
N THR A 462 15.48 -25.53 25.72
CA THR A 462 14.68 -25.59 24.49
C THR A 462 13.66 -24.47 24.50
N ASP A 463 13.70 -23.63 23.47
CA ASP A 463 12.69 -22.60 23.22
C ASP A 463 11.69 -23.10 22.17
N ILE A 464 10.41 -22.82 22.42
CA ILE A 464 9.31 -23.27 21.56
C ILE A 464 8.34 -22.12 21.33
N TRP A 465 8.13 -21.78 20.06
CA TRP A 465 7.06 -20.90 19.61
C TRP A 465 6.12 -21.71 18.72
N ALA A 466 4.88 -21.90 19.16
CA ALA A 466 3.89 -22.71 18.45
C ALA A 466 2.71 -21.86 17.96
N ASN A 467 2.03 -22.36 16.93
CA ASN A 467 0.85 -21.75 16.32
C ASN A 467 1.06 -20.30 15.82
N PHE A 468 2.29 -19.94 15.46
CA PHE A 468 2.52 -18.65 14.82
C PHE A 468 2.28 -18.75 13.32
N SER A 469 2.23 -17.59 12.68
CA SER A 469 2.08 -17.51 11.24
C SER A 469 3.20 -16.69 10.60
N LEU A 470 3.56 -17.01 9.37
CA LEU A 470 4.46 -16.22 8.52
C LEU A 470 3.71 -15.72 7.31
N TYR A 471 4.09 -14.59 6.74
CA TYR A 471 3.44 -14.05 5.56
C TYR A 471 4.11 -14.58 4.27
N ILE A 472 3.39 -14.65 3.15
CA ILE A 472 4.03 -14.88 1.85
C ILE A 472 5.08 -13.81 1.59
N GLY A 473 6.28 -14.24 1.16
CA GLY A 473 7.49 -13.42 1.11
C GLY A 473 8.41 -13.62 2.32
N GLU A 474 7.86 -14.15 3.41
CA GLU A 474 8.55 -14.58 4.65
C GLU A 474 8.40 -16.10 4.85
N GLU A 475 8.37 -16.87 3.76
CA GLU A 475 7.98 -18.29 3.79
C GLU A 475 9.16 -19.23 4.02
N THR A 476 10.33 -18.72 4.41
CA THR A 476 11.51 -19.54 4.57
C THR A 476 11.75 -19.92 6.03
N VAL A 477 12.51 -20.99 6.23
CA VAL A 477 12.98 -21.39 7.56
C VAL A 477 13.72 -20.23 8.26
N TYR A 478 14.46 -19.42 7.50
CA TYR A 478 15.13 -18.24 8.03
C TYR A 478 14.15 -17.17 8.49
N ASP A 479 13.10 -16.91 7.72
CA ASP A 479 12.07 -15.92 8.06
C ASP A 479 11.32 -16.33 9.35
N ALA A 480 11.06 -17.63 9.51
CA ALA A 480 10.53 -18.19 10.74
C ALA A 480 11.42 -17.93 11.95
N LEU A 481 12.75 -18.03 11.76
CA LEU A 481 13.75 -17.89 12.79
C LEU A 481 13.91 -16.42 13.23
N ILE A 482 14.08 -15.50 12.28
CA ILE A 482 14.28 -14.07 12.59
C ILE A 482 13.03 -13.38 13.15
N LYS A 483 11.87 -14.03 13.05
CA LYS A 483 10.64 -13.56 13.71
C LYS A 483 10.75 -13.56 15.24
N TRP A 484 11.50 -14.51 15.80
CA TRP A 484 11.54 -14.76 17.24
C TRP A 484 12.94 -14.63 17.84
N CYS A 485 13.99 -14.76 17.03
CA CYS A 485 15.37 -14.82 17.50
C CYS A 485 16.24 -13.71 16.88
N GLU A 486 17.26 -13.30 17.61
CA GLU A 486 18.39 -12.55 17.04
C GLU A 486 19.34 -13.54 16.35
N VAL A 487 19.62 -13.32 15.06
CA VAL A 487 20.35 -14.29 14.24
C VAL A 487 21.63 -13.69 13.67
N SER A 488 22.75 -14.39 13.89
CA SER A 488 24.01 -14.13 13.20
C SER A 488 24.19 -15.15 12.06
N PHE A 489 24.64 -14.68 10.90
CA PHE A 489 24.83 -15.54 9.72
C PHE A 489 25.93 -15.02 8.78
N ASP A 490 26.50 -15.93 8.02
CA ASP A 490 27.38 -15.64 6.89
C ASP A 490 26.61 -15.83 5.57
N ASP A 491 26.67 -14.84 4.68
CA ASP A 491 26.05 -14.90 3.36
C ASP A 491 27.02 -15.46 2.31
N TYR A 492 26.72 -16.64 1.77
CA TYR A 492 27.47 -17.28 0.69
C TYR A 492 26.82 -17.06 -0.70
N GLY A 493 25.98 -16.03 -0.85
CA GLY A 493 25.34 -15.63 -2.10
C GLY A 493 24.44 -16.72 -2.68
N LEU A 494 24.84 -17.30 -3.81
CA LEU A 494 24.06 -18.36 -4.46
C LEU A 494 23.93 -19.63 -3.60
N MET A 495 24.78 -19.83 -2.60
CA MET A 495 24.66 -20.96 -1.69
C MET A 495 23.68 -20.70 -0.53
N GLY A 496 23.29 -19.44 -0.28
CA GLY A 496 22.39 -19.04 0.80
C GLY A 496 23.11 -18.74 2.12
N TYR A 497 22.34 -18.61 3.19
CA TYR A 497 22.83 -18.19 4.51
C TYR A 497 23.27 -19.39 5.35
N LEU A 498 24.47 -19.28 5.93
CA LEU A 498 24.95 -20.17 6.98
C LEU A 498 24.69 -19.51 8.32
N ILE A 499 23.86 -20.11 9.17
CA ILE A 499 23.53 -19.56 10.49
C ILE A 499 24.67 -19.88 11.47
N THR A 500 25.29 -18.84 12.01
CA THR A 500 26.47 -18.91 12.89
C THR A 500 26.15 -18.59 14.34
N GLY A 501 24.97 -18.04 14.63
CA GLY A 501 24.52 -17.79 16.00
C GLY A 501 23.02 -17.54 16.08
N ILE A 502 22.40 -17.96 17.20
CA ILE A 502 20.99 -17.72 17.52
C ILE A 502 20.95 -17.24 18.97
N ASP A 503 20.37 -16.07 19.23
CA ASP A 503 20.21 -15.45 20.57
C ASP A 503 21.52 -15.38 21.37
N GLY A 504 22.62 -15.05 20.68
CA GLY A 504 23.97 -14.95 21.25
C GLY A 504 24.71 -16.29 21.40
N ASP A 505 24.07 -17.42 21.09
CA ASP A 505 24.68 -18.74 21.14
C ASP A 505 25.38 -19.11 19.81
N ASN A 506 26.69 -18.86 19.72
CA ASN A 506 27.51 -19.03 18.50
C ASN A 506 27.97 -20.46 18.17
N GLY A 507 27.60 -20.99 17.00
CA GLY A 507 28.04 -22.31 16.54
C GLY A 507 27.44 -22.72 15.19
N ASP A 508 27.71 -23.98 14.79
CA ASP A 508 27.21 -24.56 13.55
C ASP A 508 25.76 -25.04 13.73
N TRP A 509 24.82 -24.17 13.37
CA TRP A 509 23.40 -24.45 13.49
C TRP A 509 22.87 -25.26 12.31
N ARG A 510 22.05 -26.27 12.61
CA ARG A 510 21.35 -27.10 11.63
C ARG A 510 19.86 -27.06 11.88
N TYR A 511 19.07 -27.30 10.84
CA TYR A 511 17.63 -27.35 10.96
C TYR A 511 17.00 -28.55 10.26
N SER A 512 15.75 -28.84 10.65
CA SER A 512 14.84 -29.77 9.99
C SER A 512 13.45 -29.16 9.87
N ILE A 513 12.67 -29.66 8.91
CA ILE A 513 11.23 -29.38 8.79
C ILE A 513 10.52 -30.72 8.98
N ASN A 514 9.58 -30.78 9.92
CA ASN A 514 8.83 -32.00 10.29
C ASN A 514 9.77 -33.19 10.58
N ASP A 515 10.83 -32.92 11.35
CA ASP A 515 11.91 -33.88 11.68
C ASP A 515 12.69 -34.44 10.47
N GLN A 516 12.54 -33.84 9.28
CA GLN A 516 13.31 -34.19 8.08
C GLN A 516 14.37 -33.14 7.76
N TYR A 517 15.60 -33.60 7.52
CA TYR A 517 16.70 -32.73 7.09
C TYR A 517 16.52 -32.34 5.62
N VAL A 518 16.51 -31.04 5.33
CA VAL A 518 16.08 -30.51 4.03
C VAL A 518 17.25 -30.29 3.06
N GLY A 519 18.50 -30.22 3.55
CA GLY A 519 19.71 -30.10 2.71
C GLY A 519 19.79 -28.83 1.86
N VAL A 520 18.97 -27.82 2.17
CA VAL A 520 18.91 -26.52 1.51
C VAL A 520 19.31 -25.45 2.53
N ALA A 521 19.71 -24.25 2.10
CA ALA A 521 19.96 -23.14 3.02
C ALA A 521 18.64 -22.60 3.60
N ALA A 522 18.68 -22.11 4.85
CA ALA A 522 17.47 -21.73 5.58
C ALA A 522 16.68 -20.59 4.92
N ASN A 523 17.37 -19.65 4.25
CA ASN A 523 16.75 -18.56 3.48
C ASN A 523 16.20 -18.98 2.11
N LYS A 524 16.24 -20.28 1.80
CA LYS A 524 15.75 -20.85 0.54
C LYS A 524 14.77 -21.99 0.74
N ALA A 525 14.79 -22.66 1.89
CA ALA A 525 13.85 -23.71 2.21
C ALA A 525 12.48 -23.13 2.55
N LYS A 526 11.51 -23.39 1.68
CA LYS A 526 10.12 -22.94 1.81
C LYS A 526 9.36 -23.79 2.83
N LEU A 527 8.44 -23.13 3.52
CA LEU A 527 7.55 -23.70 4.54
C LEU A 527 6.11 -23.82 4.00
N ASN A 528 5.36 -24.72 4.61
CA ASN A 528 3.93 -24.96 4.38
C ASN A 528 3.14 -24.80 5.69
N ASN A 529 1.81 -24.72 5.57
CA ASN A 529 0.93 -24.70 6.74
C ASN A 529 1.18 -25.89 7.66
N ASN A 530 1.22 -25.64 8.98
CA ASN A 530 1.45 -26.62 10.04
C ASN A 530 2.88 -27.20 10.11
N ASP A 531 3.85 -26.65 9.38
CA ASP A 531 5.24 -27.12 9.47
C ASP A 531 5.85 -26.88 10.85
N ILE A 532 6.62 -27.87 11.30
CA ILE A 532 7.43 -27.83 12.53
C ILE A 532 8.89 -27.66 12.15
N ILE A 533 9.48 -26.56 12.56
CA ILE A 533 10.84 -26.14 12.27
C ILE A 533 11.67 -26.38 13.52
N LYS A 534 12.71 -27.19 13.42
CA LYS A 534 13.58 -27.48 14.56
C LYS A 534 15.01 -27.12 14.24
N TRP A 535 15.65 -26.35 15.10
CA TRP A 535 17.07 -26.03 15.06
C TRP A 535 17.82 -26.70 16.20
N TRP A 536 19.05 -27.12 15.92
CA TRP A 536 19.98 -27.66 16.92
C TRP A 536 21.43 -27.45 16.48
N ARG A 537 22.36 -27.56 17.43
CA ARG A 537 23.79 -27.53 17.11
C ARG A 537 24.27 -28.83 16.49
N GLY A 538 24.98 -28.72 15.36
CA GLY A 538 25.76 -29.81 14.82
C GLY A 538 26.91 -30.15 15.76
N GLY A 539 26.86 -31.30 16.41
CA GLY A 539 28.06 -31.93 16.95
C GLY A 539 28.85 -32.52 15.78
N TYR A 540 30.15 -32.20 15.70
CA TYR A 540 31.08 -33.01 14.91
C TYR A 540 31.31 -34.35 15.58
#